data_AF-A0A9X6IMB7-F1
#
_entry.id   AF-A0A9X6IMB7-F1
#
_cell.length_a   1.000
_cell.length_b   1.000
_cell.length_c   1.000
_cell.angle_alpha   90.00
_cell.angle_beta   90.00
_cell.angle_gamma   90.00
#
_symmetry.space_group_name_H-M   'P 1'
#
loop_
_entity.id
_entity.type
_entity.pdbx_description
1 polymer ?
#
loop_
_entity_poly.entity_id
_entity_poly.type
_entity_poly.pdbx_seq_one_letter_code
_entity_poly.pdbx_strand_id
1 'polypeptide(L)'
;MKMQLQKSFYVELKNAIRCHYNELLTRCGVDTIYGYSILTDDCVNSIGPVANKERLIKVNKSDPLYNYYRYGAVEWSEWDDFGMFDEVNKIIKKYHNIVEDDFNIRVHTLLKETLNVLMELESEGLFGDRDDNRFIVICVTDSSNEIMIESARLLNTLKTYEEYASEFA
;
A
#
# COMPACT_ATOMS: atom_id res chain seq x y z
N MET A 1 5.48 13.21 22.74
CA MET A 1 6.31 12.18 22.07
C MET A 1 5.50 11.36 21.06
N LYS A 2 4.37 10.73 21.44
CA LYS A 2 3.46 10.02 20.50
C LYS A 2 3.11 10.85 19.25
N MET A 3 2.57 12.05 19.41
CA MET A 3 2.23 12.95 18.28
C MET A 3 3.43 13.28 17.38
N GLN A 4 4.62 13.41 17.95
CA GLN A 4 5.84 13.67 17.19
C GLN A 4 6.24 12.46 16.36
N LEU A 5 6.13 11.24 16.91
CA LEU A 5 6.41 10.01 16.18
C LEU A 5 5.38 9.77 15.06
N GLN A 6 4.09 10.04 15.30
CA GLN A 6 3.05 9.99 14.26
C GLN A 6 3.35 10.98 13.13
N LYS A 7 3.67 12.24 13.47
CA LYS A 7 4.05 13.24 12.47
C LYS A 7 5.30 12.84 11.68
N SER A 8 6.30 12.25 12.36
CA SER A 8 7.52 11.77 11.71
C SER A 8 7.21 10.61 10.77
N PHE A 9 6.40 9.64 11.23
CA PHE A 9 5.93 8.53 10.42
C PHE A 9 5.22 9.03 9.16
N TYR A 10 4.28 9.96 9.31
CA TYR A 10 3.53 10.56 8.19
C TYR A 10 4.46 11.16 7.13
N VAL A 11 5.40 12.02 7.56
CA VAL A 11 6.32 12.72 6.65
C VAL A 11 7.26 11.75 5.96
N GLU A 12 7.88 10.84 6.71
CA GLU A 12 8.84 9.88 6.14
C GLU A 12 8.14 8.87 5.23
N LEU A 13 6.94 8.39 5.58
CA LEU A 13 6.17 7.50 4.72
C LEU A 13 5.78 8.19 3.42
N LYS A 14 5.31 9.45 3.48
CA LYS A 14 4.96 10.22 2.29
C LYS A 14 6.17 10.38 1.36
N ASN A 15 7.34 10.69 1.92
CA ASN A 15 8.58 10.82 1.16
C ASN A 15 9.01 9.48 0.56
N ALA A 16 8.99 8.39 1.34
CA ALA A 16 9.37 7.06 0.90
C ALA A 16 8.50 6.58 -0.27
N ILE A 17 7.18 6.76 -0.19
CA ILE A 17 6.25 6.41 -1.26
C ILE A 17 6.54 7.23 -2.52
N ARG A 18 6.72 8.56 -2.39
CA ARG A 18 7.04 9.43 -3.54
C ARG A 18 8.34 9.01 -4.21
N CYS A 19 9.39 8.77 -3.43
CA CYS A 19 10.68 8.31 -3.94
C CYS A 19 10.54 6.99 -4.67
N HIS A 20 9.88 6.00 -4.05
CA HIS A 20 9.70 4.68 -4.63
C HIS A 20 8.87 4.73 -5.92
N TYR A 21 7.72 5.41 -5.90
CA TYR A 21 6.85 5.49 -7.08
C TYR A 21 7.53 6.23 -8.25
N ASN A 22 8.26 7.32 -7.98
CA ASN A 22 9.00 8.03 -9.03
C ASN A 22 10.16 7.21 -9.60
N GLU A 23 10.84 6.43 -8.77
CA GLU A 23 11.87 5.48 -9.22
C GLU A 23 11.25 4.39 -10.09
N LEU A 24 10.10 3.84 -9.68
CA LEU A 24 9.36 2.89 -10.50
C LEU A 24 8.97 3.49 -11.85
N LEU A 25 8.40 4.69 -11.90
CA LEU A 25 8.08 5.36 -13.17
C LEU A 25 9.31 5.50 -14.07
N THR A 26 10.48 5.81 -13.49
CA THR A 26 11.74 5.94 -14.21
C THR A 26 12.21 4.59 -14.79
N ARG A 27 12.05 3.49 -14.04
CA ARG A 27 12.48 2.14 -14.46
C ARG A 27 11.52 1.43 -15.38
N CYS A 28 10.22 1.62 -15.16
CA CYS A 28 9.17 0.97 -15.93
C CYS A 28 9.10 1.54 -17.35
N GLY A 29 9.60 2.77 -17.57
CA GLY A 29 9.70 3.36 -18.89
C GLY A 29 8.32 3.50 -19.54
N VAL A 30 8.05 2.68 -20.55
CA VAL A 30 6.76 2.64 -21.27
C VAL A 30 5.73 1.71 -20.63
N ASP A 31 6.14 0.87 -19.67
CA ASP A 31 5.21 -0.02 -18.99
C ASP A 31 4.34 0.74 -18.01
N THR A 32 3.03 0.54 -18.10
CA THR A 32 2.07 1.07 -17.14
C THR A 32 2.14 0.28 -15.83
N ILE A 33 2.51 0.97 -14.75
CA ILE A 33 2.26 0.51 -13.39
C ILE A 33 0.76 0.60 -13.17
N TYR A 34 0.12 -0.54 -12.94
CA TYR A 34 -1.32 -0.57 -12.68
C TYR A 34 -1.60 -0.74 -11.19
N GLY A 35 -0.72 -1.45 -10.46
CA GLY A 35 -0.91 -1.81 -9.06
C GLY A 35 0.12 -1.14 -8.17
N TYR A 36 -0.30 -0.57 -7.04
CA TYR A 36 0.58 -0.11 -5.97
C TYR A 36 0.02 -0.47 -4.59
N SER A 37 0.85 -0.99 -3.70
CA SER A 37 0.43 -1.36 -2.36
C SER A 37 1.48 -1.04 -1.32
N ILE A 38 1.01 -0.74 -0.11
CA ILE A 38 1.81 -0.84 1.11
C ILE A 38 1.48 -2.18 1.76
N LEU A 39 2.48 -3.04 1.85
CA LEU A 39 2.37 -4.38 2.39
C LEU A 39 2.98 -4.44 3.80
N THR A 40 2.29 -5.14 4.69
CA THR A 40 2.65 -5.28 6.11
C THR A 40 2.11 -6.57 6.71
N ASP A 41 2.58 -6.94 7.90
CA ASP A 41 1.95 -7.95 8.76
C ASP A 41 0.90 -7.32 9.70
N ASP A 42 0.12 -8.16 10.38
CA ASP A 42 -0.90 -7.75 11.37
C ASP A 42 -0.35 -6.97 12.57
N CYS A 43 0.95 -7.11 12.83
CA CYS A 43 1.62 -6.42 13.93
C CYS A 43 2.13 -5.04 13.52
N VAL A 44 2.17 -4.77 12.22
CA VAL A 44 2.82 -3.60 11.62
C VAL A 44 4.21 -3.44 12.22
N ASN A 45 5.02 -4.51 12.20
CA ASN A 45 6.41 -4.46 12.65
C ASN A 45 7.30 -3.72 11.65
N SER A 46 6.95 -3.83 10.38
CA SER A 46 7.56 -3.14 9.25
C SER A 46 6.55 -3.05 8.12
N ILE A 47 6.69 -2.03 7.28
CA ILE A 47 5.94 -1.89 6.05
C ILE A 47 6.91 -1.74 4.87
N GLY A 48 6.47 -2.16 3.70
CA GLY A 48 7.21 -2.01 2.46
C GLY A 48 6.27 -1.81 1.28
N PRO A 49 6.72 -1.13 0.22
CA PRO A 49 5.91 -0.97 -0.96
C PRO A 49 6.07 -2.18 -1.88
N VAL A 50 5.01 -2.48 -2.63
CA VAL A 50 5.06 -3.40 -3.75
C VAL A 50 4.17 -2.88 -4.87
N ALA A 51 4.61 -3.02 -6.10
CA ALA A 51 3.87 -2.59 -7.28
C ALA A 51 3.82 -3.69 -8.34
N ASN A 52 2.98 -3.48 -9.35
CA ASN A 52 2.90 -4.40 -10.48
C ASN A 52 2.58 -3.71 -11.80
N LYS A 53 3.06 -4.33 -12.89
CA LYS A 53 2.82 -3.94 -14.28
C LYS A 53 1.80 -4.88 -14.91
N GLU A 54 0.98 -4.39 -15.85
CA GLU A 54 -0.07 -5.23 -16.43
C GLU A 54 0.50 -6.49 -17.10
N ARG A 55 1.66 -6.34 -17.77
CA ARG A 55 2.35 -7.46 -18.43
C ARG A 55 2.89 -8.53 -17.48
N LEU A 56 2.94 -8.26 -16.18
CA LEU A 56 3.43 -9.17 -15.15
C LEU A 56 2.30 -9.93 -14.46
N ILE A 57 1.04 -9.68 -14.81
CA ILE A 57 -0.08 -10.51 -14.37
C ILE A 57 0.11 -11.92 -14.95
N LYS A 58 0.14 -12.93 -14.07
CA LYS A 58 0.58 -14.30 -14.40
C LYS A 58 -0.37 -15.05 -15.35
N VAL A 59 -1.60 -14.57 -15.51
CA VAL A 59 -2.66 -15.22 -16.29
C VAL A 59 -3.37 -14.22 -17.21
N ASN A 60 -4.04 -14.73 -18.24
CA ASN A 60 -4.82 -13.91 -19.16
C ASN A 60 -6.13 -13.42 -18.51
N LYS A 61 -6.72 -12.34 -19.06
CA LYS A 61 -7.98 -11.73 -18.55
C LYS A 61 -9.17 -12.69 -18.47
N SER A 62 -9.19 -13.75 -19.27
CA SER A 62 -10.27 -14.76 -19.27
C SER A 62 -10.09 -15.86 -18.22
N ASP A 63 -8.93 -15.91 -17.55
CA ASP A 63 -8.64 -16.92 -16.54
C ASP A 63 -9.41 -16.59 -15.24
N PRO A 64 -10.04 -17.59 -14.58
CA PRO A 64 -10.72 -17.37 -13.30
C PRO A 64 -9.82 -16.75 -12.22
N LEU A 65 -8.51 -17.00 -12.25
CA LEU A 65 -7.54 -16.45 -11.29
C LEU A 65 -7.04 -15.04 -11.67
N TYR A 66 -7.59 -14.43 -12.72
CA TYR A 66 -7.11 -13.11 -13.16
C TYR A 66 -7.26 -12.05 -12.06
N ASN A 67 -8.40 -11.98 -11.39
CA ASN A 67 -8.62 -11.01 -10.31
C ASN A 67 -7.72 -11.27 -9.10
N TYR A 68 -7.50 -12.54 -8.77
CA TYR A 68 -6.55 -12.94 -7.73
C TYR A 68 -5.14 -12.38 -8.02
N TYR A 69 -4.58 -12.59 -9.22
CA TYR A 69 -3.25 -12.05 -9.55
C TYR A 69 -3.24 -10.55 -9.80
N ARG A 70 -4.34 -9.99 -10.31
CA ARG A 70 -4.45 -8.55 -10.54
C ARG A 70 -4.44 -7.78 -9.23
N TYR A 71 -5.23 -8.21 -8.24
CA TYR A 71 -5.44 -7.44 -7.02
C TYR A 71 -4.72 -7.99 -5.78
N GLY A 72 -4.22 -9.23 -5.82
CA GLY A 72 -3.45 -9.84 -4.75
C GLY A 72 -2.02 -9.27 -4.68
N ALA A 73 -1.82 -8.24 -3.86
CA ALA A 73 -0.53 -7.55 -3.74
C ALA A 73 0.64 -8.45 -3.31
N VAL A 74 0.37 -9.53 -2.58
CA VAL A 74 1.35 -10.57 -2.22
C VAL A 74 1.95 -11.30 -3.44
N GLU A 75 1.25 -11.31 -4.58
CA GLU A 75 1.71 -11.96 -5.81
C GLU A 75 2.55 -11.05 -6.72
N TRP A 76 2.70 -9.79 -6.34
CA TRP A 76 3.37 -8.76 -7.13
C TRP A 76 4.89 -8.79 -6.95
N SER A 77 5.61 -8.11 -7.85
CA SER A 77 7.05 -8.33 -8.03
C SER A 77 7.92 -7.08 -8.08
N GLU A 78 7.35 -5.87 -8.15
CA GLU A 78 8.12 -4.63 -8.14
C GLU A 78 8.22 -4.09 -6.71
N TRP A 79 9.20 -4.58 -5.97
CA TRP A 79 9.46 -4.22 -4.56
C TRP A 79 10.48 -3.07 -4.44
N ASP A 80 10.56 -2.47 -3.25
CA ASP A 80 11.66 -1.57 -2.90
C ASP A 80 12.95 -2.36 -2.61
N ASP A 81 13.89 -2.33 -3.56
CA ASP A 81 15.23 -2.94 -3.40
C ASP A 81 16.29 -1.94 -2.87
N PHE A 82 15.91 -0.71 -2.49
CA PHE A 82 16.86 0.40 -2.19
C PHE A 82 16.81 0.89 -0.75
N GLY A 83 15.94 0.33 0.08
CA GLY A 83 15.80 0.72 1.49
C GLY A 83 15.16 2.10 1.66
N MET A 84 14.31 2.52 0.72
CA MET A 84 13.58 3.79 0.81
C MET A 84 12.63 3.82 2.03
N PHE A 85 12.21 2.64 2.50
CA PHE A 85 11.36 2.48 3.69
C PHE A 85 12.12 2.23 5.00
N ASP A 86 13.45 2.23 5.00
CA ASP A 86 14.25 1.93 6.19
C ASP A 86 13.95 2.87 7.36
N GLU A 87 13.83 4.18 7.10
CA GLU A 87 13.57 5.15 8.17
C GLU A 87 12.14 5.08 8.68
N VAL A 88 11.18 4.79 7.79
CA VAL A 88 9.79 4.50 8.16
C VAL A 88 9.75 3.33 9.14
N ASN A 89 10.46 2.24 8.83
CA ASN A 89 10.51 1.04 9.67
C ASN A 89 11.22 1.26 11.01
N LYS A 90 12.24 2.13 11.06
CA LYS A 90 12.84 2.56 12.34
C LYS A 90 11.84 3.35 13.20
N ILE A 91 11.03 4.21 12.58
CA ILE A 91 9.99 4.97 13.29
C ILE A 91 8.91 4.04 13.84
N ILE A 92 8.44 3.07 13.05
CA ILE A 92 7.47 2.05 13.49
C ILE A 92 7.98 1.31 14.73
N LYS A 93 9.22 0.79 14.67
CA LYS A 93 9.84 0.10 15.80
C LYS A 93 9.92 0.99 17.04
N LYS A 94 10.29 2.26 16.86
CA LYS A 94 10.35 3.24 17.94
C LYS A 94 8.95 3.55 18.51
N TYR A 95 7.94 3.62 17.65
CA TYR A 95 6.54 3.85 18.05
C TYR A 95 6.04 2.74 18.96
N HIS A 96 6.22 1.47 18.56
CA HIS A 96 5.83 0.32 19.38
C HIS A 96 6.57 0.23 20.72
N ASN A 97 7.83 0.66 20.78
CA ASN A 97 8.62 0.62 22.01
C ASN A 97 8.27 1.72 23.02
N ILE A 98 7.78 2.88 22.56
CA ILE A 98 7.66 4.09 23.36
C ILE A 98 6.20 4.43 23.68
N VAL A 99 5.27 4.10 22.80
CA VAL A 99 3.87 4.44 22.98
C VAL A 99 3.19 3.39 23.86
N GLU A 100 2.68 3.81 25.01
CA GLU A 100 2.11 2.92 26.03
C GLU A 100 0.64 2.53 25.80
N ASP A 101 0.04 2.95 24.67
CA ASP A 101 -1.33 2.56 24.33
C ASP A 101 -1.49 1.03 24.20
N ASP A 102 -2.73 0.55 24.16
CA ASP A 102 -3.00 -0.84 23.81
C ASP A 102 -2.37 -1.19 22.44
N PHE A 103 -1.89 -2.43 22.29
CA PHE A 103 -1.22 -2.89 21.08
C PHE A 103 -2.11 -2.72 19.84
N ASN A 104 -3.39 -3.08 19.93
CA ASN A 104 -4.31 -2.96 18.80
C ASN A 104 -4.59 -1.50 18.45
N ILE A 105 -4.64 -0.62 19.46
CA ILE A 105 -4.76 0.83 19.23
C ILE A 105 -3.53 1.35 18.47
N ARG A 106 -2.32 0.91 18.84
CA ARG A 106 -1.09 1.32 18.13
C ARG A 106 -1.08 0.86 16.68
N VAL A 107 -1.38 -0.42 16.43
CA VAL A 107 -1.47 -1.02 15.09
C VAL A 107 -2.50 -0.28 14.24
N HIS A 108 -3.73 -0.14 14.75
CA HIS A 108 -4.80 0.56 14.05
C HIS A 108 -4.40 2.01 13.72
N THR A 109 -3.71 2.70 14.64
CA THR A 109 -3.23 4.05 14.39
C THR A 109 -2.23 4.11 13.24
N LEU A 110 -1.23 3.22 13.19
CA LEU A 110 -0.25 3.19 12.11
C LEU A 110 -0.89 2.87 10.74
N LEU A 111 -1.86 1.95 10.71
CA LEU A 111 -2.60 1.61 9.50
C LEU A 111 -3.46 2.78 9.00
N LYS A 112 -4.14 3.50 9.89
CA LYS A 112 -4.91 4.70 9.53
C LYS A 112 -4.01 5.84 9.03
N GLU A 113 -2.87 6.07 9.67
CA GLU A 113 -1.89 7.05 9.20
C GLU A 113 -1.34 6.67 7.81
N THR A 114 -1.11 5.38 7.56
CA THR A 114 -0.69 4.87 6.25
C THR A 114 -1.75 5.18 5.17
N LEU A 115 -3.03 4.93 5.48
CA LEU A 115 -4.15 5.23 4.59
C LEU A 115 -4.27 6.74 4.32
N ASN A 116 -4.15 7.57 5.36
CA ASN A 116 -4.18 9.03 5.21
C ASN A 116 -3.08 9.52 4.27
N VAL A 117 -1.86 9.00 4.39
CA VAL A 117 -0.76 9.34 3.47
C VAL A 117 -1.08 8.93 2.03
N LEU A 118 -1.60 7.71 1.82
CA LEU A 118 -1.97 7.26 0.47
C LEU A 118 -3.07 8.13 -0.14
N MET A 119 -4.08 8.50 0.64
CA MET A 119 -5.16 9.40 0.19
C MET A 119 -4.63 10.80 -0.14
N GLU A 120 -3.72 11.36 0.67
CA GLU A 120 -3.11 12.65 0.35
C GLU A 120 -2.32 12.57 -0.95
N LEU A 121 -1.48 11.55 -1.12
CA LEU A 121 -0.70 11.35 -2.35
C LEU A 121 -1.58 11.11 -3.59
N GLU A 122 -2.71 10.44 -3.42
CA GLU A 122 -3.72 10.25 -4.47
C GLU A 122 -4.34 11.57 -4.88
N SER A 123 -4.75 12.40 -3.91
CA SER A 123 -5.30 13.74 -4.18
C SER A 123 -4.30 14.70 -4.83
N GLU A 124 -3.00 14.48 -4.60
CA GLU A 124 -1.89 15.19 -5.24
C GLU A 124 -1.58 14.66 -6.65
N GLY A 125 -2.24 13.58 -7.08
CA GLY A 125 -2.11 12.99 -8.40
C GLY A 125 -0.86 12.10 -8.58
N LEU A 126 -0.20 11.66 -7.50
CA LEU A 126 1.02 10.85 -7.60
C LEU A 126 0.81 9.59 -8.46
N PHE A 127 -0.33 8.94 -8.28
CA PHE A 127 -0.63 7.66 -8.91
C PHE A 127 -1.38 7.81 -10.25
N GLY A 128 -1.43 9.01 -10.83
CA GLY A 128 -2.19 9.30 -12.05
C GLY A 128 -3.72 9.33 -11.82
N ASP A 129 -4.47 9.31 -12.92
CA ASP A 129 -5.93 9.39 -12.89
C ASP A 129 -6.56 8.19 -12.18
N ARG A 130 -7.64 8.43 -11.44
CA ARG A 130 -8.43 7.38 -10.80
C ARG A 130 -9.39 6.76 -11.82
N ASP A 131 -8.96 5.66 -12.43
CA ASP A 131 -9.74 4.88 -13.40
C ASP A 131 -9.79 3.38 -13.04
N ASP A 132 -10.40 2.57 -13.90
CA ASP A 132 -10.54 1.12 -13.72
C ASP A 132 -9.25 0.33 -14.04
N ASN A 133 -8.24 0.99 -14.61
CA ASN A 133 -6.99 0.35 -14.97
C ASN A 133 -5.98 0.41 -13.81
N ARG A 134 -6.15 1.33 -12.87
CA ARG A 134 -5.32 1.51 -11.68
C ARG A 134 -5.91 0.81 -10.44
N PHE A 135 -5.04 0.28 -9.58
CA PHE A 135 -5.39 -0.29 -8.28
C PHE A 135 -4.38 0.08 -7.18
N ILE A 136 -4.87 0.62 -6.07
CA ILE A 136 -4.08 1.00 -4.90
C ILE A 136 -4.70 0.42 -3.63
N VAL A 137 -3.91 -0.24 -2.78
CA VAL A 137 -4.44 -0.87 -1.56
C VAL A 137 -3.40 -0.95 -0.45
N ILE A 138 -3.83 -0.97 0.81
CA ILE A 138 -2.99 -1.47 1.91
C ILE A 138 -3.23 -2.97 2.03
N CYS A 139 -2.17 -3.77 1.92
CA CYS A 139 -2.24 -5.22 2.08
C CYS A 139 -1.67 -5.63 3.43
N VAL A 140 -2.49 -6.32 4.24
CA VAL A 140 -2.03 -6.94 5.48
C VAL A 140 -1.98 -8.45 5.24
N THR A 141 -0.78 -9.03 5.23
CA THR A 141 -0.58 -10.43 4.84
C THR A 141 -1.18 -11.39 5.86
N ASP A 142 -1.80 -12.47 5.37
CA ASP A 142 -2.43 -13.52 6.17
C ASP A 142 -3.47 -13.01 7.19
N SER A 143 -4.15 -11.90 6.83
CA SER A 143 -5.06 -11.17 7.70
C SER A 143 -6.41 -10.86 7.03
N SER A 144 -7.43 -10.63 7.85
CA SER A 144 -8.72 -10.06 7.46
C SER A 144 -8.92 -8.63 7.99
N ASN A 145 -7.83 -7.86 8.14
CA ASN A 145 -7.87 -6.50 8.66
C ASN A 145 -8.76 -5.57 7.79
N GLU A 146 -9.68 -4.85 8.43
CA GLU A 146 -10.65 -3.98 7.76
C GLU A 146 -10.00 -2.86 6.92
N ILE A 147 -8.75 -2.49 7.21
CA ILE A 147 -8.02 -1.47 6.45
C ILE A 147 -7.84 -1.86 4.98
N MET A 148 -7.80 -3.16 4.67
CA MET A 148 -7.67 -3.65 3.29
C MET A 148 -8.91 -3.27 2.47
N ILE A 149 -10.09 -3.54 3.01
CA ILE A 149 -11.37 -3.19 2.39
C ILE A 149 -11.56 -1.67 2.33
N GLU A 150 -11.23 -0.97 3.42
CA GLU A 150 -11.37 0.48 3.49
C GLU A 150 -10.44 1.20 2.49
N SER A 151 -9.17 0.81 2.43
CA SER A 151 -8.20 1.39 1.49
C SER A 151 -8.59 1.10 0.05
N ALA A 152 -8.99 -0.13 -0.29
CA ALA A 152 -9.45 -0.48 -1.62
C ALA A 152 -10.65 0.39 -2.04
N ARG A 153 -11.62 0.60 -1.15
CA ARG A 153 -12.80 1.41 -1.43
C ARG A 153 -12.49 2.89 -1.59
N LEU A 154 -11.60 3.45 -0.77
CA LEU A 154 -11.31 4.88 -0.76
C LEU A 154 -10.37 5.32 -1.89
N LEU A 155 -9.45 4.44 -2.34
CA LEU A 155 -8.40 4.79 -3.29
C LEU A 155 -8.72 4.42 -4.76
N ASN A 156 -9.75 3.62 -5.02
CA ASN A 156 -10.07 3.09 -6.36
C ASN A 156 -11.49 3.40 -6.83
N THR A 157 -11.77 3.25 -8.12
CA THR A 157 -13.16 3.38 -8.61
C THR A 157 -14.08 2.36 -7.94
N LEU A 158 -15.38 2.63 -7.90
CA LEU A 158 -16.36 1.70 -7.34
C LEU A 158 -16.26 0.32 -7.99
N LYS A 159 -16.13 0.28 -9.32
CA LYS A 159 -15.99 -0.96 -10.07
C LYS A 159 -14.74 -1.74 -9.68
N THR A 160 -13.58 -1.09 -9.64
CA THR A 160 -12.32 -1.76 -9.23
C THR A 160 -12.42 -2.31 -7.80
N TYR A 161 -13.04 -1.53 -6.91
CA TYR A 161 -13.31 -2.00 -5.54
C TYR A 161 -14.24 -3.22 -5.51
N GLU A 162 -15.34 -3.22 -6.27
CA GLU A 162 -16.28 -4.35 -6.33
C GLU A 162 -15.62 -5.61 -6.90
N GLU A 163 -14.78 -5.47 -7.93
CA GLU A 163 -14.00 -6.58 -8.47
C GLU A 163 -13.02 -7.15 -7.43
N TYR A 164 -12.30 -6.29 -6.71
CA TYR A 164 -11.43 -6.71 -5.60
C TYR A 164 -12.23 -7.40 -4.48
N ALA A 165 -13.33 -6.79 -4.04
CA ALA A 165 -14.15 -7.31 -2.95
C ALA A 165 -14.77 -8.67 -3.31
N SER A 166 -15.10 -8.92 -4.58
CA SER A 166 -15.63 -10.22 -5.01
C SER A 166 -14.66 -11.39 -4.81
N GLU A 167 -13.35 -11.10 -4.74
CA GLU A 167 -12.29 -12.09 -4.58
C GLU A 167 -11.76 -12.14 -3.13
N PHE A 168 -11.75 -11.01 -2.43
CA PHE A 168 -11.03 -10.85 -1.15
C PHE A 168 -11.88 -10.38 0.05
N ALA A 169 -13.18 -10.13 -0.10
CA ALA A 169 -14.07 -9.60 0.96
C ALA A 169 -15.18 -10.56 1.41
#